data_AF-A0ABD5RSQ6-F1
#
_entry.id   AF-A0ABD5RSQ6-F1
#
_cell.length_a   1.000
_cell.length_b   1.000
_cell.length_c   1.000
_cell.angle_alpha   90.00
_cell.angle_beta   90.00
_cell.angle_gamma   90.00
#
_symmetry.space_group_name_H-M   'P 1'
#
loop_
_entity.id
_entity.type
_entity.pdbx_description
1 polymer ?
#
loop_
_entity_poly.entity_id
_entity_poly.type
_entity_poly.pdbx_seq_one_letter_code
_entity_poly.pdbx_strand_id
1 'polypeptide(L)' 'MGYLEESLTLGIGLYNDRKVAIGAYNETGEGDHIAMLLSSNDALVEWGSDLYEAYRTAAVPAEKPVDSTGK' A
#
# COMPACT_ATOMS: atom_id res chain seq x y z
N MET A 1 4.77 5.42 27.57
CA MET A 1 5.07 5.56 26.13
C MET A 1 5.01 4.16 25.54
N GLY A 2 4.06 3.90 24.64
CA GLY A 2 3.97 2.60 23.98
C GLY A 2 4.84 2.58 22.73
N TYR A 3 5.62 1.51 22.56
CA TYR A 3 6.28 1.18 21.31
C TYR A 3 5.69 -0.14 20.81
N LEU A 4 5.59 -0.29 19.48
CA LEU A 4 5.16 -1.53 18.84
C LEU A 4 6.44 -2.33 18.51
N GLU A 5 6.57 -3.55 19.03
CA GLU A 5 7.69 -4.44 18.71
C GLU A 5 7.59 -5.09 17.31
N GLU A 6 6.52 -4.81 16.55
CA GLU A 6 6.09 -5.65 15.43
C GLU A 6 6.09 -4.95 14.07
N SER A 7 6.21 -5.76 13.01
CA SER A 7 6.19 -5.33 11.60
C SER A 7 4.81 -4.73 11.25
N LEU A 8 4.82 -3.50 10.76
CA LEU A 8 3.64 -2.85 10.19
C LEU A 8 3.70 -3.03 8.68
N THR A 9 2.66 -3.61 8.08
CA THR A 9 2.50 -3.53 6.64
C THR A 9 1.77 -2.25 6.28
N LEU A 10 2.33 -1.52 5.31
CA LEU A 10 1.83 -0.24 4.83
C LEU A 10 1.08 -0.43 3.51
N GLY A 11 -0.20 -0.06 3.48
CA GLY A 11 -0.99 0.06 2.25
C GLY A 11 -1.06 1.51 1.78
N ILE A 12 -0.85 1.77 0.49
CA ILE A 12 -0.94 3.12 -0.09
C ILE A 12 -1.91 3.11 -1.27
N GLY A 13 -2.88 4.03 -1.25
CA GLY A 13 -3.79 4.30 -2.37
C GLY A 13 -3.68 5.74 -2.83
N LEU A 14 -3.54 5.95 -4.14
CA LEU A 14 -3.47 7.27 -4.77
C LEU A 14 -4.76 7.54 -5.56
N TYR A 15 -5.33 8.73 -5.37
CA TYR A 15 -6.55 9.16 -6.07
C TYR A 15 -6.27 10.40 -6.92
N ASN A 16 -6.07 10.17 -8.23
CA ASN A 16 -5.86 11.20 -9.26
C ASN A 16 -4.85 12.30 -8.84
N ASP A 17 -3.73 11.90 -8.22
CA ASP A 17 -2.64 12.77 -7.76
C ASP A 17 -3.06 13.92 -6.83
N ARG A 18 -4.21 13.78 -6.15
CA ARG A 18 -4.79 14.82 -5.28
C ARG A 18 -5.02 14.37 -3.85
N LYS A 19 -5.06 13.06 -3.62
CA LYS A 19 -5.25 12.47 -2.30
C LYS A 19 -4.47 11.19 -2.17
N VAL A 20 -3.99 10.95 -0.97
CA VAL A 20 -3.33 9.71 -0.55
C VAL A 20 -4.10 9.09 0.61
N ALA A 21 -4.33 7.78 0.53
CA ALA A 21 -4.78 6.95 1.64
C ALA A 21 -3.60 6.10 2.11
N ILE A 22 -3.25 6.20 3.38
CA ILE A 22 -2.16 5.47 4.02
C ILE A 22 -2.77 4.59 5.10
N GLY A 23 -2.74 3.28 4.88
CA GLY A 23 -3.20 2.28 5.84
C GLY A 23 -2.01 1.63 6.55
N ALA A 24 -2.07 1.54 7.86
CA ALA A 24 -1.20 0.67 8.64
C ALA A 24 -2.06 -0.42 9.28
N TYR A 25 -1.66 -1.68 9.10
CA TYR A 25 -2.29 -2.81 9.76
C TYR A 25 -1.24 -3.67 10.46
N ASN A 26 -1.64 -4.23 11.60
CA ASN A 26 -0.87 -5.22 12.33
C ASN A 26 -1.00 -6.58 11.65
N GLU A 27 0.12 -7.32 11.57
CA GLU A 27 0.13 -8.68 11.03
C GLU A 27 -0.43 -9.71 12.04
N THR A 28 -0.44 -9.37 13.32
CA THR A 28 -0.92 -10.18 14.44
C THR A 28 -2.28 -9.68 14.94
N GLY A 29 -3.21 -10.62 15.21
CA GLY A 29 -4.59 -10.30 15.60
C GLY A 29 -5.58 -10.23 14.42
N GLU A 30 -5.40 -11.11 13.42
CA GLU A 30 -6.28 -11.27 12.24
C GLU A 30 -6.38 -10.03 11.32
N GLY A 31 -5.57 -9.00 11.54
CA GLY A 31 -5.66 -7.73 10.79
C GLY A 31 -6.85 -6.86 11.22
N ASP A 32 -7.40 -7.08 12.43
CA ASP A 32 -8.59 -6.39 12.94
C ASP A 32 -8.35 -4.90 13.27
N HIS A 33 -7.11 -4.42 13.23
CA HIS A 33 -6.76 -3.04 13.53
C HIS A 33 -6.08 -2.36 12.35
N ILE A 34 -6.91 -1.74 11.52
CA ILE A 34 -6.47 -0.88 10.42
C ILE A 34 -6.61 0.58 10.86
N ALA A 35 -5.47 1.27 11.00
CA ALA A 35 -5.47 2.72 11.05
C ALA A 35 -5.30 3.26 9.63
N MET A 36 -6.22 4.10 9.17
CA MET A 36 -6.15 4.68 7.83
C MET A 36 -6.19 6.20 7.89
N LEU A 37 -5.18 6.83 7.28
CA LEU A 37 -5.07 8.27 7.13
C LEU A 37 -5.40 8.64 5.68
N LEU A 38 -6.44 9.46 5.49
CA LEU A 38 -6.77 10.05 4.20
C LEU A 38 -6.35 11.52 4.22
N SER A 39 -5.54 11.92 3.25
CA SER A 39 -5.01 13.28 3.19
C SER A 39 -5.02 13.85 1.77
N SER A 40 -5.20 15.16 1.68
CA SER A 40 -4.96 15.97 0.49
C SER A 40 -3.83 16.98 0.74
N ASN A 41 -2.99 16.74 1.74
CA ASN A 41 -1.80 17.55 1.96
C ASN A 41 -0.78 17.23 0.87
N ASP A 42 -0.35 18.26 0.13
CA ASP A 42 0.49 18.08 -1.06
C ASP A 42 1.79 17.30 -0.77
N ALA A 43 2.45 17.56 0.37
CA ALA A 43 3.67 16.84 0.74
C ALA A 43 3.44 15.35 1.01
N LEU A 44 2.27 14.98 1.56
CA LEU A 44 1.90 13.58 1.76
C LEU A 44 1.51 12.91 0.44
N VAL A 45 0.87 13.64 -0.47
CA VAL A 45 0.53 13.14 -1.80
C VAL A 45 1.80 12.89 -2.62
N GLU A 46 2.74 13.83 -2.63
CA GLU A 46 4.04 13.70 -3.31
C GLU A 46 4.82 12.50 -2.77
N TRP A 47 4.97 12.40 -1.45
CA TRP A 47 5.63 11.26 -0.80
C TRP A 47 4.99 9.91 -1.18
N GLY A 48 3.65 9.84 -1.19
CA GLY A 48 2.92 8.63 -1.55
C GLY A 48 3.13 8.23 -3.01
N SER A 49 3.16 9.20 -3.92
CA SER A 49 3.42 9.01 -5.34
C SER A 49 4.84 8.49 -5.60
N ASP A 50 5.84 9.08 -4.96
CA ASP A 50 7.24 8.64 -5.09
C ASP A 50 7.43 7.19 -4.64
N LEU A 51 6.81 6.83 -3.51
CA LEU A 51 6.87 5.48 -2.96
C LEU A 51 6.18 4.48 -3.90
N TYR A 52 5.04 4.84 -4.48
CA TYR A 52 4.36 4.02 -5.49
C TYR A 52 5.24 3.78 -6.72
N GLU A 53 5.84 4.83 -7.29
CA GLU A 53 6.69 4.70 -8.49
C GLU A 53 7.95 3.86 -8.22
N ALA A 54 8.53 3.95 -7.02
CA ALA A 54 9.64 3.11 -6.60
C ALA A 54 9.26 1.62 -6.61
N TYR A 55 8.11 1.26 -6.00
CA TYR A 55 7.62 -0.12 -6.00
C TYR A 55 7.20 -0.61 -7.38
N ARG A 56 6.52 0.24 -8.18
CA ARG A 56 6.14 -0.08 -9.55
C ARG A 56 7.36 -0.39 -10.42
N THR A 57 8.45 0.37 -10.26
CA THR A 57 9.71 0.13 -10.97
C THR A 57 10.38 -1.18 -10.55
N ALA A 58 10.30 -1.53 -9.26
CA ALA A 58 10.84 -2.78 -8.73
C ALA A 58 9.93 -4.00 -8.97
N ALA A 59 8.67 -3.80 -9.33
CA ALA A 59 7.68 -4.85 -9.47
C ALA A 59 8.02 -5.77 -10.66
N VAL A 60 8.03 -7.07 -10.40
CA VAL A 60 8.11 -8.08 -11.46
C VAL A 60 6.73 -8.17 -12.12
N PRO A 61 6.63 -8.12 -13.46
CA PRO A 61 5.37 -8.30 -14.15
C PRO A 61 4.72 -9.62 -13.74
N ALA A 62 3.44 -9.60 -13.39
CA ALA A 62 2.69 -10.84 -13.26
C ALA A 62 2.75 -11.58 -14.60
N GLU A 63 3.27 -12.80 -14.64
CA GLU A 63 3.17 -13.64 -15.82
C GLU A 63 1.70 -13.74 -16.23
N LYS A 64 1.41 -13.62 -17.53
CA LYS A 64 0.03 -13.78 -18.04
C LYS A 64 -0.55 -15.09 -17.48
N PRO A 65 -1.81 -15.13 -17.04
CA PRO A 65 -2.47 -16.39 -16.74
C PRO A 65 -2.33 -17.31 -17.95
N VAL A 66 -1.74 -18.49 -17.74
CA VAL A 66 -1.79 -19.57 -18.74
C VAL A 66 -3.26 -19.87 -18.93
N ASP A 67 -3.77 -19.60 -20.14
CA ASP A 67 -5.15 -19.91 -20.51
C ASP A 67 -5.40 -21.40 -20.26
N SER A 68 -6.17 -21.69 -19.21
CA SER A 68 -6.50 -23.04 -18.78
C SER A 68 -7.70 -23.60 -19.55
N THR A 69 -7.91 -23.20 -20.81
CA THR A 69 -8.66 -24.01 -21.75
C THR A 69 -7.80 -25.21 -22.18
N GLY A 70 -7.78 -26.22 -21.31
CA GLY A 70 -7.51 -27.59 -21.71
C GLY A 70 -8.48 -27.98 -22.83
N LYS A 71 -7.91 -28.44 -23.94
CA LYS A 71 -8.64 -29.36 -24.82
C LYS A 71 -9.07 -30.60 -24.05
#